data_AF-A0A1E7I0G7-F1
#
_entry.id   AF-A0A1E7I0G7-F1
#
_cell.length_a   1.000
_cell.length_b   1.000
_cell.length_c   1.000
_cell.angle_alpha   90.00
_cell.angle_beta   90.00
_cell.angle_gamma   90.00
#
_symmetry.space_group_name_H-M   'P 1'
#
loop_
_entity.id
_entity.type
_entity.pdbx_description
1 polymer ?
#
loop_
_entity_poly.entity_id
_entity_poly.type
_entity_poly.pdbx_seq_one_letter_code
_entity_poly.pdbx_strand_id
1 'polypeptide(L)'
;MKRVAIICLTLIFSLCLATGAFAVDKDAIKKQVDDIVVAIDGGKTAADFASTAQNKPYYVFIMEEGGNLLVHPSLVGQSLKEKAEPVYNECAKATADGVWVGYVWKEKQKHTYVRKTTGGLIVGSGYSE
;
A
#
# COMPACT_ATOMS: atom_id res chain seq x y z
N MET A 1 15.03 -30.35 46.96
CA MET A 1 15.51 -29.19 46.16
C MET A 1 15.84 -29.50 44.69
N LYS A 2 15.96 -30.76 44.25
CA LYS A 2 16.30 -31.09 42.83
C LYS A 2 15.10 -31.17 41.87
N ARG A 3 13.87 -31.30 42.37
CA ARG A 3 12.65 -31.42 41.52
C ARG A 3 11.98 -30.10 41.18
N VAL A 4 12.29 -29.02 41.92
CA VAL A 4 11.74 -27.68 41.66
C VAL A 4 12.53 -26.97 40.55
N ALA A 5 13.83 -27.22 40.44
CA ALA A 5 14.68 -26.62 39.42
C ALA A 5 14.37 -27.12 37.99
N ILE A 6 13.79 -28.32 37.84
CA ILE A 6 13.52 -28.93 36.52
C ILE A 6 12.21 -28.38 35.92
N ILE A 7 11.23 -28.01 36.75
CA ILE A 7 9.92 -27.51 36.29
C ILE A 7 10.03 -26.05 35.81
N CYS A 8 10.94 -25.26 36.36
CA CYS A 8 11.20 -23.89 35.90
C CYS A 8 11.90 -23.83 34.53
N LEU A 9 12.62 -24.87 34.12
CA LEU A 9 13.38 -24.84 32.86
C LEU A 9 12.51 -25.16 31.63
N THR A 10 11.37 -25.84 31.82
CA THR A 10 10.41 -26.12 30.72
C THR A 10 9.44 -24.98 30.44
N LEU A 11 9.31 -24.00 31.34
CA LEU A 11 8.41 -22.85 31.18
C LEU A 11 9.03 -21.68 30.39
N ILE A 12 10.35 -21.67 30.20
CA ILE A 12 11.05 -20.55 29.54
C ILE A 12 11.15 -20.76 28.01
N PHE A 13 10.95 -21.98 27.52
CA PHE A 13 10.98 -22.28 26.08
C PHE A 13 9.64 -22.12 25.35
N SER A 14 8.52 -21.98 26.08
CA SER A 14 7.19 -21.73 25.48
C SER A 14 6.87 -20.24 25.29
N LEU A 15 7.80 -19.35 25.66
CA LEU A 15 7.65 -17.90 25.53
C LEU A 15 8.58 -17.32 24.45
N CYS A 16 8.94 -18.11 23.43
CA CYS A 16 9.11 -17.56 22.09
C CYS A 16 7.73 -17.19 21.57
N LEU A 17 7.08 -16.19 22.21
CA LEU A 17 5.99 -15.45 21.61
C LEU A 17 6.56 -14.95 20.29
N ALA A 18 6.08 -15.57 19.21
CA ALA A 18 6.17 -15.05 17.88
C ALA A 18 5.80 -13.57 17.97
N THR A 19 6.81 -12.69 17.99
CA THR A 19 6.65 -11.33 17.54
C THR A 19 6.24 -11.49 16.09
N GLY A 20 4.94 -11.61 15.86
CA GLY A 20 4.37 -11.76 14.54
C GLY A 20 4.82 -10.56 13.75
N ALA A 21 5.84 -10.73 12.92
CA ALA A 21 5.93 -9.98 11.70
C ALA A 21 4.59 -10.28 11.00
N PHE A 22 3.62 -9.35 11.13
CA PHE A 22 2.38 -9.46 10.38
C PHE A 22 2.80 -9.54 8.92
N ALA A 23 2.69 -10.73 8.35
CA ALA A 23 3.02 -10.94 6.95
C ALA A 23 2.18 -9.95 6.14
N VAL A 24 2.85 -9.19 5.28
CA VAL A 24 2.18 -8.23 4.42
C VAL A 24 1.23 -8.98 3.50
N ASP A 25 -0.03 -8.57 3.49
CA ASP A 25 -1.05 -9.15 2.62
C ASP A 25 -1.03 -8.44 1.25
N LYS A 26 -0.12 -8.89 0.39
CA LYS A 26 0.03 -8.35 -0.98
C LYS A 26 -1.21 -8.63 -1.85
N ASP A 27 -1.95 -9.71 -1.55
CA ASP A 27 -3.16 -10.07 -2.30
C ASP A 27 -4.30 -9.11 -1.96
N ALA A 28 -4.47 -8.73 -0.69
CA ALA A 28 -5.44 -7.71 -0.29
C ALA A 28 -5.14 -6.34 -0.93
N ILE A 29 -3.85 -5.95 -0.98
CA ILE A 29 -3.41 -4.71 -1.66
C ILE A 29 -3.79 -4.75 -3.14
N LYS A 30 -3.42 -5.83 -3.84
CA LYS A 30 -3.71 -6.02 -5.25
C LYS A 30 -5.20 -5.98 -5.53
N LYS A 31 -5.97 -6.76 -4.76
CA LYS A 31 -7.43 -6.85 -4.90
C LYS A 31 -8.09 -5.48 -4.76
N GLN A 32 -7.71 -4.70 -3.75
CA GLN A 32 -8.28 -3.36 -3.54
C GLN A 32 -8.00 -2.44 -4.73
N VAL A 33 -6.77 -2.43 -5.26
CA VAL A 33 -6.44 -1.62 -6.44
C VAL A 33 -7.21 -2.10 -7.67
N ASP A 34 -7.28 -3.40 -7.90
CA ASP A 34 -7.96 -3.98 -9.06
C ASP A 34 -9.47 -3.72 -9.03
N ASP A 35 -10.11 -3.87 -7.88
CA ASP A 35 -11.54 -3.60 -7.70
C ASP A 35 -11.85 -2.12 -8.00
N ILE A 36 -11.00 -1.20 -7.55
CA ILE A 36 -11.15 0.25 -7.80
C ILE A 36 -10.98 0.56 -9.28
N VAL A 37 -9.96 -0.01 -9.95
CA VAL A 37 -9.76 0.17 -11.39
C VAL A 37 -10.97 -0.32 -12.18
N VAL A 38 -11.45 -1.54 -11.90
CA VAL A 38 -12.65 -2.10 -12.56
C VAL A 38 -13.86 -1.20 -12.35
N ALA A 39 -14.05 -0.68 -11.14
CA ALA A 39 -15.17 0.19 -10.84
C ALA A 39 -15.07 1.56 -11.56
N ILE A 40 -13.88 2.14 -11.67
CA ILE A 40 -13.64 3.38 -12.44
C ILE A 40 -13.89 3.13 -13.93
N ASP A 41 -13.35 2.04 -14.48
CA ASP A 41 -13.59 1.65 -15.88
C ASP A 41 -15.08 1.36 -16.13
N GLY A 42 -15.82 0.96 -15.09
CA GLY A 42 -17.28 0.79 -15.09
C GLY A 42 -18.09 2.08 -14.87
N GLY A 43 -17.45 3.25 -14.81
CA GLY A 43 -18.13 4.55 -14.75
C GLY A 43 -18.11 5.25 -13.38
N LYS A 44 -17.45 4.69 -12.36
CA LYS A 44 -17.18 5.43 -11.11
C LYS A 44 -16.10 6.49 -11.31
N THR A 45 -16.10 7.49 -10.45
CA THR A 45 -15.10 8.56 -10.41
C THR A 45 -14.09 8.32 -9.30
N ALA A 46 -12.93 8.99 -9.37
CA ALA A 46 -11.96 8.94 -8.27
C ALA A 46 -12.54 9.45 -6.93
N ALA A 47 -13.47 10.41 -6.98
CA ALA A 47 -14.11 10.98 -5.79
C ALA A 47 -14.94 9.95 -5.01
N ASP A 48 -15.52 8.95 -5.69
CA ASP A 48 -16.25 7.85 -5.07
C ASP A 48 -15.38 6.99 -4.15
N PHE A 49 -14.05 7.10 -4.27
CA PHE A 49 -13.06 6.38 -3.48
C PHE A 49 -12.31 7.26 -2.48
N ALA A 50 -12.75 8.50 -2.22
CA ALA A 50 -12.05 9.41 -1.31
C ALA A 50 -11.80 8.82 0.09
N SER A 51 -12.74 8.03 0.62
CA SER A 51 -12.60 7.36 1.93
C SER A 51 -11.48 6.32 1.97
N THR A 52 -11.12 5.73 0.82
CA THR A 52 -10.06 4.70 0.72
C THR A 52 -8.66 5.25 1.01
N ALA A 53 -8.50 6.58 0.96
CA ALA A 53 -7.29 7.27 1.43
C ALA A 53 -7.01 7.04 2.92
N GLN A 54 -8.01 6.63 3.70
CA GLN A 54 -7.87 6.37 5.14
C GLN A 54 -7.87 4.88 5.48
N ASN A 55 -7.93 3.99 4.48
CA ASN A 55 -7.91 2.55 4.71
C ASN A 55 -6.67 2.13 5.48
N LYS A 56 -6.87 1.19 6.41
CA LYS A 56 -5.83 0.57 7.22
C LYS A 56 -5.84 -0.94 6.96
N PRO A 57 -4.67 -1.60 6.91
CA PRO A 57 -3.34 -1.00 7.02
C PRO A 57 -2.85 -0.30 5.72
N TYR A 58 -3.52 -0.53 4.59
CA TYR A 58 -3.06 -0.09 3.26
C TYR A 58 -4.01 0.95 2.67
N TYR A 59 -3.59 2.22 2.71
CA TYR A 59 -4.34 3.29 2.07
C TYR A 59 -4.25 3.21 0.54
N VAL A 60 -5.22 3.80 -0.15
CA VAL A 60 -5.22 3.97 -1.61
C VAL A 60 -4.89 5.42 -1.96
N PHE A 61 -4.14 5.59 -3.05
CA PHE A 61 -4.10 6.86 -3.77
C PHE A 61 -4.59 6.69 -5.21
N ILE A 62 -5.11 7.78 -5.76
CA ILE A 62 -5.47 7.90 -7.18
C ILE A 62 -4.87 9.20 -7.68
N MET A 63 -4.13 9.13 -8.78
CA MET A 63 -3.55 10.30 -9.44
C MET A 63 -3.84 10.32 -10.93
N GLU A 64 -3.91 11.52 -11.48
CA GLU A 64 -3.87 11.74 -12.93
C GLU A 64 -2.49 11.37 -13.47
N GLU A 65 -2.39 11.08 -14.77
CA GLU A 65 -1.12 10.71 -15.42
C GLU A 65 -0.03 11.79 -15.28
N GLY A 66 -0.44 13.07 -15.20
CA GLY A 66 0.44 14.21 -14.92
C GLY A 66 0.95 14.29 -13.47
N GLY A 67 0.46 13.43 -12.57
CA GLY A 67 0.90 13.32 -11.19
C GLY A 67 0.03 14.07 -10.17
N ASN A 68 -1.01 14.78 -10.59
CA ASN A 68 -1.95 15.43 -9.68
C ASN A 68 -2.79 14.40 -8.92
N LEU A 69 -2.77 14.47 -7.59
CA LEU A 69 -3.43 13.50 -6.71
C LEU A 69 -4.91 13.85 -6.49
N LEU A 70 -5.79 12.94 -6.87
CA LEU A 70 -7.24 13.05 -6.67
C LEU A 70 -7.68 12.41 -5.36
N VAL A 71 -6.99 11.33 -4.95
CA VAL A 71 -7.20 10.64 -3.68
C VAL A 71 -5.83 10.43 -3.04
N HIS A 72 -5.64 10.92 -1.82
CA HIS A 72 -4.44 10.70 -1.02
C HIS A 72 -4.72 11.10 0.45
N PRO A 73 -4.08 10.48 1.46
CA PRO A 73 -4.27 10.86 2.86
C PRO A 73 -4.06 12.34 3.19
N SER A 74 -3.18 13.03 2.44
CA SER A 74 -2.73 14.40 2.78
C SER A 74 -2.29 15.28 1.60
N LEU A 75 -2.40 14.81 0.36
CA LEU A 75 -1.81 15.48 -0.82
C LEU A 75 -2.83 15.69 -1.95
N VAL A 76 -4.13 15.61 -1.67
CA VAL A 76 -5.17 15.87 -2.67
C VAL A 76 -4.99 17.27 -3.26
N GLY A 77 -5.09 17.38 -4.59
CA GLY A 77 -4.89 18.61 -5.36
C GLY A 77 -3.43 19.03 -5.53
N GLN A 78 -2.47 18.21 -5.11
CA GLN A 78 -1.03 18.46 -5.31
C GLN A 78 -0.45 17.53 -6.35
N SER A 79 0.53 18.04 -7.11
CA SER A 79 1.33 17.26 -8.05
C SER A 79 2.39 16.44 -7.30
N LEU A 80 2.26 15.11 -7.34
CA LEU A 80 3.29 14.19 -6.84
C LEU A 80 4.58 14.34 -7.64
N LYS A 81 4.49 14.65 -8.94
CA LYS A 81 5.64 14.91 -9.80
C LYS A 81 6.47 16.08 -9.27
N GLU A 82 5.83 17.16 -8.83
CA GLU A 82 6.53 18.33 -8.27
C GLU A 82 7.00 18.11 -6.84
N LYS A 83 6.21 17.40 -6.02
CA LYS A 83 6.49 17.19 -4.59
C LYS A 83 7.53 16.11 -4.33
N ALA A 84 7.57 15.09 -5.20
CA ALA A 84 8.39 13.91 -5.03
C ALA A 84 8.59 13.19 -6.37
N GLU A 85 9.29 13.83 -7.30
CA GLU A 85 9.55 13.31 -8.65
C GLU A 85 10.03 11.84 -8.68
N PRO A 86 10.97 11.38 -7.82
CA PRO A 86 11.39 9.98 -7.84
C PRO A 86 10.23 9.01 -7.55
N VAL A 87 9.31 9.40 -6.68
CA VAL A 87 8.14 8.58 -6.31
C VAL A 87 7.12 8.59 -7.45
N TYR A 88 6.90 9.75 -8.07
CA TYR A 88 6.08 9.87 -9.27
C TYR A 88 6.62 8.99 -10.40
N ASN A 89 7.93 9.04 -10.69
CA ASN A 89 8.55 8.28 -11.77
C ASN A 89 8.35 6.77 -11.61
N GLU A 90 8.37 6.27 -10.37
CA GLU A 90 8.05 4.87 -10.08
C GLU A 90 6.56 4.59 -10.27
N CYS A 91 5.66 5.37 -9.67
CA CYS A 91 4.22 5.17 -9.81
C CYS A 91 3.71 5.33 -11.26
N ALA A 92 4.34 6.19 -12.06
CA ALA A 92 4.00 6.43 -13.47
C ALA A 92 4.25 5.23 -14.38
N LYS A 93 5.02 4.22 -13.93
CA LYS A 93 5.23 2.94 -14.63
C LYS A 93 3.99 2.04 -14.62
N ALA A 94 2.89 2.47 -13.98
CA ALA A 94 1.64 1.73 -13.94
C ALA A 94 1.18 1.26 -15.33
N THR A 95 0.82 -0.01 -15.41
CA THR A 95 0.30 -0.67 -16.61
C THR A 95 -1.17 -1.02 -16.44
N ALA A 96 -1.85 -1.40 -17.53
CA ALA A 96 -3.23 -1.90 -17.48
C ALA A 96 -3.36 -3.21 -16.70
N ASP A 97 -2.31 -4.05 -16.66
CA ASP A 97 -2.26 -5.31 -15.90
C ASP A 97 -1.82 -5.11 -14.44
N GLY A 98 -1.31 -3.92 -14.14
CA GLY A 98 -0.72 -3.57 -12.86
C GLY A 98 0.74 -4.02 -12.71
N VAL A 99 1.47 -3.35 -11.81
CA VAL A 99 2.89 -3.63 -11.54
C VAL A 99 3.24 -3.25 -10.11
N TRP A 100 4.15 -4.00 -9.49
CA TRP A 100 4.75 -3.62 -8.21
C TRP A 100 5.97 -2.71 -8.45
N VAL A 101 5.98 -1.56 -7.78
CA VAL A 101 7.07 -0.58 -7.84
C VAL A 101 7.62 -0.33 -6.44
N GLY A 102 8.88 0.08 -6.37
CA GLY A 102 9.59 0.32 -5.12
C GLY A 102 10.20 1.72 -5.10
N TYR A 103 10.04 2.43 -3.99
CA TYR A 103 10.62 3.76 -3.80
C TYR A 103 10.78 4.07 -2.32
N VAL A 104 11.65 5.03 -2.00
CA VAL A 104 11.77 5.56 -0.64
C VAL A 104 10.70 6.63 -0.41
N TRP A 105 9.91 6.48 0.64
CA TRP A 105 8.90 7.45 1.07
C TRP A 105 9.05 7.72 2.55
N LYS A 106 9.31 8.98 2.92
CA LYS A 106 9.57 9.38 4.33
C LYS A 106 10.60 8.45 5.00
N GLU A 107 11.75 8.29 4.35
CA GLU A 107 12.90 7.49 4.83
C GLU A 107 12.68 5.97 4.90
N LYS A 108 11.47 5.47 4.58
CA LYS A 108 11.16 4.04 4.55
C LYS A 108 11.07 3.54 3.12
N GLN A 109 11.59 2.33 2.89
CA GLN A 109 11.33 1.63 1.64
C GLN A 109 9.84 1.30 1.57
N LYS A 110 9.21 1.68 0.46
CA LYS A 110 7.80 1.41 0.19
C LYS A 110 7.67 0.54 -1.06
N HIS A 111 6.76 -0.42 -0.97
CA HIS A 111 6.37 -1.30 -2.07
C HIS A 111 4.91 -1.05 -2.39
N THR A 112 4.63 -0.64 -3.62
CA THR A 112 3.30 -0.21 -4.05
C THR A 112 2.90 -1.00 -5.30
N TYR A 113 1.71 -1.58 -5.27
CA TYR A 113 1.07 -2.06 -6.49
C TYR A 113 0.33 -0.89 -7.13
N VAL A 114 0.63 -0.61 -8.39
CA VAL A 114 0.01 0.45 -9.18
C VAL A 114 -0.60 -0.14 -10.44
N ARG A 115 -1.78 0.36 -10.83
CA ARG A 115 -2.48 -0.05 -12.05
C ARG A 115 -3.15 1.15 -12.70
N LYS A 116 -3.15 1.15 -14.03
CA LYS A 116 -3.72 2.23 -14.86
C LYS A 116 -5.14 1.85 -15.31
N THR A 117 -6.08 2.78 -15.17
CA THR A 117 -7.44 2.67 -15.71
C THR A 117 -7.45 2.89 -17.21
N THR A 118 -8.52 2.52 -17.92
CA THR A 118 -8.63 2.81 -19.37
C THR A 118 -8.67 4.31 -19.66
N GLY A 119 -9.15 5.11 -18.70
CA GLY A 119 -9.16 6.57 -18.74
C GLY A 119 -7.83 7.24 -18.35
N GLY A 120 -6.78 6.47 -18.05
CA GLY A 120 -5.44 7.00 -17.77
C GLY A 120 -5.16 7.41 -16.32
N LEU A 121 -6.10 7.19 -15.39
CA LEU A 121 -5.84 7.37 -13.96
C LEU A 121 -4.93 6.25 -13.44
N ILE A 122 -4.06 6.60 -12.50
CA ILE A 122 -3.18 5.64 -11.82
C ILE A 122 -3.71 5.44 -10.41
N VAL A 123 -4.09 4.19 -10.10
CA VAL A 123 -4.55 3.76 -8.77
C VAL A 123 -3.41 2.99 -8.12
N GLY A 124 -3.12 3.26 -6.85
CA GLY A 124 -2.06 2.57 -6.14
C GLY A 124 -2.30 2.37 -4.66
N SER A 125 -1.76 1.29 -4.12
CA SER A 125 -1.75 0.97 -2.70
C SER A 125 -0.52 0.13 -2.35
N GLY A 126 -0.07 0.17 -1.11
CA GLY A 126 1.20 -0.43 -0.74
C GLY A 126 1.49 -0.43 0.74
N TYR A 127 2.67 -0.95 1.08
CA TYR A 127 3.18 -1.09 2.45
C TYR A 127 4.61 -0.56 2.54
N SER A 128 5.02 -0.19 3.75
CA SER A 128 6.39 0.24 4.05
C SER A 128 7.09 -0.79 4.94
N GLU A 129 8.41 -0.85 4.82
CA GLU A 129 9.31 -1.58 5.73
C GLU A 129 9.50 -0.85 7.08
#